data_AF-A0A453IPN6-F1
#
_entry.id   AF-A0A453IPN6-F1
#
_cell.length_a   1.000
_cell.length_b   1.000
_cell.length_c   1.000
_cell.angle_alpha   90.00
_cell.angle_beta   90.00
_cell.angle_gamma   90.00
#
_symmetry.space_group_name_H-M   'P 1'
#
loop_
_entity.id
_entity.type
_entity.pdbx_description
1 polymer ?
#
loop_
_entity_poly.entity_id
_entity_poly.type
_entity_poly.pdbx_seq_one_letter_code
_entity_poly.pdbx_strand_id
1 'polypeptide(L)'
;QLWSIFRLLGTPDDRTWPEFTSLPHTAKALRLLPPGHKENKLRDLFPQEKLSDEGFQVLQGLLTYNPDKRLTAAAALKHRWFAAPRRAPAAAKVDALSFLVKKAPRIKFSSRRPCHRRIYSKFPSLCGTQHNKCN
;
A
#
# COMPACT_ATOMS: atom_id res chain seq x y z
N GLN A 1 -1.30 10.25 0.91
CA GLN A 1 -0.78 8.98 1.48
C GLN A 1 -0.14 9.20 2.85
N LEU A 2 0.91 10.04 2.99
CA LEU A 2 1.60 10.27 4.28
C LEU A 2 0.69 10.71 5.44
N TRP A 3 -0.33 11.52 5.14
CA TRP A 3 -1.31 11.97 6.13
C TRP A 3 -2.06 10.83 6.84
N SER A 4 -2.35 9.73 6.14
CA SER A 4 -3.03 8.58 6.75
C SER A 4 -2.17 7.90 7.84
N ILE A 5 -0.85 7.93 7.66
CA ILE A 5 0.11 7.37 8.62
C ILE A 5 0.13 8.24 9.87
N PHE A 6 0.31 9.56 9.71
CA PHE A 6 0.34 10.48 10.84
C PHE A 6 -0.98 10.57 11.60
N ARG A 7 -2.13 10.43 10.92
CA ARG A 7 -3.43 10.34 11.56
C ARG A 7 -3.55 9.15 12.53
N LEU A 8 -2.89 8.03 12.21
CA LEU A 8 -2.96 6.79 12.98
C LEU A 8 -1.91 6.72 14.07
N LEU A 9 -0.65 7.03 13.74
CA LEU A 9 0.49 6.89 14.64
C LEU A 9 0.79 8.16 15.44
N GLY A 10 0.24 9.30 15.03
CA GLY A 10 0.57 10.62 15.54
C GLY A 10 1.77 11.27 14.83
N THR A 11 2.00 12.55 15.06
CA THR A 11 3.16 13.29 14.54
C THR A 11 4.43 12.83 15.25
N PRO A 12 5.51 12.50 14.53
CA PRO A 12 6.80 12.25 15.17
C PRO A 12 7.28 13.52 15.88
N ASP A 13 7.52 13.43 17.19
CA ASP A 13 8.17 14.49 17.98
C ASP A 13 9.70 14.40 17.83
N ASP A 14 10.39 15.53 18.02
CA ASP A 14 11.86 15.64 17.98
C ASP A 14 12.56 14.67 18.96
N ARG A 15 11.88 14.26 20.04
CA ARG A 15 12.39 13.26 21.00
C ARG A 15 12.45 11.85 20.41
N THR A 16 11.49 11.52 19.53
CA THR A 16 11.37 10.18 18.94
C THR A 16 12.28 10.05 17.73
N TRP A 17 12.35 11.11 16.91
CA TRP A 17 13.16 11.15 15.69
C TRP A 17 13.72 12.56 15.43
N PRO A 18 14.84 12.95 16.08
CA PRO A 18 15.39 14.31 15.98
C PRO A 18 15.88 14.62 14.56
N GLU A 19 16.49 13.63 13.90
CA GLU A 19 16.96 13.78 12.52
C GLU A 19 15.83 13.99 11.52
N PHE A 20 14.58 13.71 11.88
CA PHE A 20 13.42 13.89 11.01
C PHE A 20 13.34 15.30 10.45
N THR A 21 13.56 16.29 11.30
CA THR A 21 13.48 17.72 10.97
C THR A 21 14.57 18.15 9.97
N SER A 22 15.69 17.43 9.95
CA SER A 22 16.82 17.66 9.02
C SER A 22 16.61 17.05 7.64
N LEU A 23 15.65 16.12 7.45
CA LEU A 23 15.43 15.50 6.14
C LEU A 23 14.78 16.47 5.14
N PRO A 24 15.19 16.42 3.85
CA PRO A 24 14.52 17.18 2.81
C PRO A 24 13.07 16.73 2.70
N HIS A 25 12.15 17.69 2.52
CA HIS A 25 10.69 17.53 2.44
C HIS A 25 9.95 17.33 3.78
N THR A 26 10.62 17.19 4.92
CA THR A 26 9.95 17.06 6.22
C THR A 26 9.17 18.32 6.59
N ALA A 27 9.74 19.51 6.36
CA ALA A 27 9.06 20.77 6.64
C ALA A 27 7.72 20.90 5.87
N LYS A 28 7.67 20.39 4.63
CA LYS A 28 6.43 20.36 3.83
C LYS A 28 5.43 19.35 4.40
N ALA A 29 5.90 18.18 4.82
CA ALA A 29 5.06 17.15 5.44
C ALA A 29 4.44 17.62 6.76
N LEU A 30 5.23 18.27 7.62
CA LEU A 30 4.76 18.81 8.91
C LEU A 30 3.78 19.97 8.74
N ARG A 31 3.98 20.85 7.75
CA ARG A 31 3.04 21.97 7.46
C ARG A 31 1.67 21.50 6.99
N LEU A 32 1.59 20.32 6.39
CA LEU A 32 0.32 19.72 5.95
C LEU A 32 -0.42 19.01 7.10
N LEU A 33 0.19 18.92 8.28
CA LEU A 33 -0.35 18.17 9.40
C LEU A 33 -1.07 19.10 10.38
N PRO A 34 -2.34 18.82 10.75
CA PRO A 34 -3.05 19.63 11.71
C PRO A 34 -2.36 19.56 13.09
N PRO A 35 -2.25 20.68 13.82
CA PRO A 35 -1.76 20.67 15.19
C PRO A 35 -2.71 19.86 16.08
N GLY A 36 -2.17 18.99 16.94
CA GLY A 36 -2.94 18.20 17.91
C GLY A 36 -2.95 16.68 17.68
N HIS A 37 -2.47 16.18 16.55
CA HIS A 37 -2.37 14.73 16.29
C HIS A 37 -1.11 14.11 16.91
N LYS A 38 -0.92 14.19 18.23
CA LYS A 38 0.22 13.57 18.92
C LYS A 38 -0.04 12.15 19.42
N GLU A 39 -1.31 11.76 19.48
CA GLU A 39 -1.71 10.48 20.05
C GLU A 39 -1.66 9.35 19.03
N ASN A 40 -1.18 8.20 19.49
CA ASN A 40 -1.15 6.96 18.72
C ASN A 40 -2.49 6.22 18.86
N LYS A 41 -3.27 6.18 17.78
CA LYS A 41 -4.58 5.51 17.67
C LYS A 41 -4.49 4.06 17.25
N LEU A 42 -3.29 3.47 17.21
CA LEU A 42 -3.15 2.05 16.85
C LEU A 42 -3.92 1.12 17.78
N ARG A 43 -4.02 1.45 19.08
CA ARG A 43 -4.79 0.64 20.03
C ARG A 43 -6.29 0.65 19.76
N ASP A 44 -6.81 1.73 19.20
CA ASP A 44 -8.22 1.83 18.83
C ASP A 44 -8.55 0.87 17.67
N LEU A 45 -7.61 0.70 16.73
CA LEU A 45 -7.75 -0.23 15.61
C LEU A 45 -7.52 -1.69 16.00
N PHE A 46 -6.59 -1.92 16.93
CA PHE A 46 -6.18 -3.24 17.40
C PHE A 46 -6.43 -3.37 18.91
N PRO A 47 -7.71 -3.51 19.32
CA PRO A 47 -8.06 -3.81 20.71
C PRO A 47 -7.49 -5.18 21.11
N GLN A 48 -7.37 -5.41 22.42
CA GLN A 48 -6.80 -6.64 22.98
C GLN A 48 -7.52 -7.92 22.51
N GLU A 49 -8.80 -7.81 22.17
CA GLU A 49 -9.61 -8.89 21.58
C GLU A 49 -9.07 -9.39 20.24
N LYS A 50 -8.48 -8.50 19.44
CA LYS A 50 -7.93 -8.83 18.12
C LYS A 50 -6.45 -9.18 18.17
N LEU A 51 -5.71 -8.53 19.07
CA LEU A 51 -4.26 -8.67 19.16
C LEU A 51 -3.82 -8.64 20.63
N SER A 52 -3.12 -9.70 21.06
CA SER A 52 -2.55 -9.74 22.41
C SER A 52 -1.54 -8.61 22.61
N ASP A 53 -1.26 -8.28 23.87
CA ASP A 53 -0.32 -7.20 24.19
C ASP A 53 1.08 -7.46 23.63
N GLU A 54 1.51 -8.73 23.60
CA GLU A 54 2.78 -9.11 22.99
C GLU A 54 2.77 -8.92 21.47
N GLY A 55 1.64 -9.19 20.81
CA GLY A 55 1.49 -8.94 19.38
C GLY A 55 1.47 -7.46 19.06
N PHE A 56 0.85 -6.66 19.92
CA PHE A 56 0.83 -5.21 19.77
C PHE A 56 2.21 -4.59 19.91
N GLN A 57 3.03 -5.09 20.84
CA GLN A 57 4.43 -4.66 20.99
C GLN A 57 5.25 -4.88 19.70
N VAL A 58 5.06 -6.04 19.05
CA VAL A 58 5.69 -6.31 17.74
C VAL A 58 5.20 -5.33 16.69
N LEU A 59 3.88 -5.13 16.59
CA LEU A 59 3.28 -4.22 15.61
C LEU A 59 3.79 -2.79 15.80
N GLN A 60 3.83 -2.30 17.04
CA GLN A 60 4.36 -0.98 17.36
C GLN A 60 5.85 -0.84 17.01
N GLY A 61 6.65 -1.88 17.28
CA GLY A 61 8.06 -1.90 16.92
C GLY A 61 8.29 -1.86 15.40
N LEU A 62 7.46 -2.57 14.62
CA LEU A 62 7.53 -2.58 13.15
C LEU A 62 7.10 -1.23 12.54
N LEU A 63 6.14 -0.55 13.17
CA LEU A 63 5.61 0.74 12.73
C LEU A 63 6.35 1.95 13.31
N THR A 64 7.54 1.75 13.90
CA THR A 64 8.37 2.84 14.42
C THR A 64 8.89 3.72 13.29
N TYR A 65 8.77 5.05 13.48
CA TYR A 65 9.16 6.05 12.49
C TYR A 65 10.65 5.99 12.14
N ASN A 66 11.50 6.04 13.17
CA ASN A 66 12.94 6.03 13.01
C ASN A 66 13.40 4.64 12.51
N PRO A 67 14.04 4.53 11.34
CA PRO A 67 14.52 3.26 10.81
C PRO A 67 15.57 2.59 11.70
N ASP A 68 16.43 3.36 12.37
CA ASP A 68 17.49 2.83 13.24
C ASP A 68 16.92 2.19 14.51
N LYS A 69 15.77 2.69 14.97
CA LYS A 69 15.03 2.14 16.11
C LYS A 69 13.94 1.14 15.70
N ARG A 70 13.70 0.96 14.39
CA ARG A 70 12.63 0.10 13.89
C ARG A 70 12.99 -1.36 14.12
N LEU A 71 12.01 -2.11 14.61
CA LEU A 71 12.18 -3.54 14.82
C LEU A 71 12.44 -4.25 13.48
N THR A 72 13.53 -5.00 13.38
CA THR A 72 13.82 -5.79 12.18
C THR A 72 12.97 -7.05 12.15
N ALA A 73 12.68 -7.58 10.95
CA ALA A 73 11.88 -8.80 10.82
C ALA A 73 12.49 -9.98 11.59
N ALA A 74 13.82 -10.13 11.55
CA ALA A 74 14.53 -11.17 12.30
C ALA A 74 14.39 -11.01 13.82
N ALA A 75 14.38 -9.79 14.34
CA ALA A 75 14.14 -9.52 15.75
C ALA A 75 12.66 -9.74 16.12
N ALA A 76 11.73 -9.36 15.24
CA ALA A 76 10.30 -9.58 15.44
C ALA A 76 9.97 -11.07 15.59
N LEU A 77 10.55 -11.95 14.78
CA LEU A 77 10.34 -13.41 14.87
C LEU A 77 10.79 -14.02 16.20
N LYS A 78 11.69 -13.37 16.94
CA LYS A 78 12.15 -13.82 18.26
C LYS A 78 11.19 -13.40 19.39
N HIS A 79 10.16 -12.61 19.09
CA HIS A 79 9.25 -12.11 20.11
C HIS A 79 8.34 -13.22 20.67
N ARG A 80 7.93 -13.08 21.93
CA ARG A 80 7.03 -14.01 22.62
C ARG A 80 5.74 -14.30 21.85
N TRP A 81 5.27 -13.32 21.07
CA TRP A 81 4.09 -13.47 20.22
C TRP A 81 4.23 -14.61 19.19
N PHE A 82 5.43 -14.80 18.64
CA PHE A 82 5.71 -15.90 17.70
C PHE A 82 6.22 -17.17 18.40
N ALA A 83 6.77 -17.05 19.61
CA ALA A 83 7.26 -18.19 20.37
C ALA A 83 6.15 -18.97 21.10
N ALA A 84 5.02 -18.30 21.39
CA ALA A 84 3.88 -18.97 21.99
C ALA A 84 3.28 -19.97 20.98
N PRO A 85 3.11 -21.26 21.35
CA PRO A 85 2.31 -22.16 20.55
C PRO A 85 0.92 -21.53 20.46
N ARG A 86 0.48 -21.20 19.24
CA ARG A 86 -0.89 -20.73 19.05
C ARG A 86 -1.76 -21.80 19.70
N ARG A 87 -2.48 -21.45 20.78
CA ARG A 87 -3.67 -22.21 21.17
C ARG A 87 -4.55 -22.11 19.95
N ALA A 88 -4.45 -23.10 19.08
CA ALA A 88 -5.43 -23.28 18.04
C ALA A 88 -6.77 -23.22 18.77
N PRO A 89 -7.73 -22.38 18.35
CA PRO A 89 -9.09 -22.61 18.80
C PRO A 89 -9.35 -24.09 18.54
N ALA A 90 -9.67 -24.83 19.61
CA ALA A 90 -9.80 -26.28 19.60
C ALA A 90 -10.44 -26.70 18.29
N ALA A 91 -9.67 -27.44 17.46
CA ALA A 91 -9.94 -27.73 16.07
C ALA A 91 -11.42 -27.60 15.70
N ALA A 92 -11.83 -26.40 15.28
CA ALA A 92 -12.98 -26.31 14.40
C ALA A 92 -12.52 -27.05 13.16
N LYS A 93 -13.06 -28.26 12.96
CA LYS A 93 -12.86 -29.01 11.74
C LYS A 93 -13.24 -28.07 10.60
N VAL A 94 -12.23 -27.51 9.94
CA VAL A 94 -12.43 -26.88 8.65
C VAL A 94 -12.60 -28.05 7.71
N ASP A 95 -13.86 -28.43 7.49
CA ASP A 95 -14.17 -29.41 6.47
C ASP A 95 -13.52 -28.94 5.17
N ALA A 96 -12.62 -29.79 4.67
CA ALA A 96 -11.92 -29.59 3.43
C ALA A 96 -12.92 -29.73 2.29
N LEU A 97 -13.77 -28.73 2.08
CA LEU A 97 -14.56 -28.61 0.87
C LEU A 97 -14.82 -27.14 0.55
N SER A 98 -14.35 -26.76 -0.64
CA SER A 98 -14.72 -25.56 -1.40
C SER A 98 -14.02 -24.23 -1.08
N PHE A 99 -12.68 -24.25 -1.08
CA PHE A 99 -12.05 -23.32 -2.02
C PHE A 99 -12.57 -23.72 -3.41
N LEU A 100 -13.60 -23.03 -3.90
CA LEU A 100 -13.92 -23.02 -5.31
C LEU A 100 -12.69 -22.47 -6.02
N VAL A 101 -11.78 -23.38 -6.37
CA VAL A 101 -10.86 -23.21 -7.49
C VAL A 101 -11.76 -23.09 -8.72
N LYS A 102 -12.33 -21.90 -8.93
CA LYS A 102 -13.02 -21.59 -10.17
C LYS A 102 -11.93 -21.62 -11.22
N LYS A 103 -11.83 -22.73 -11.96
CA LYS A 103 -10.98 -22.82 -13.15
C LYS A 103 -11.32 -21.63 -14.04
N ALA A 104 -10.34 -20.77 -14.27
CA ALA A 104 -10.47 -19.70 -15.24
C ALA A 104 -10.71 -20.33 -16.64
N PRO A 105 -11.67 -19.84 -17.44
CA PRO A 105 -11.81 -20.29 -18.81
C PRO A 105 -10.54 -19.94 -19.59
N ARG A 106 -9.97 -20.94 -20.24
CA ARG A 106 -8.76 -20.84 -21.05
C ARG A 106 -9.06 -19.94 -22.25
N ILE A 107 -8.60 -18.69 -22.21
CA ILE A 107 -8.67 -17.77 -23.36
C ILE A 107 -7.84 -18.40 -24.48
N LYS A 108 -8.50 -18.91 -25.53
CA LYS A 108 -7.82 -19.36 -26.75
C LYS A 108 -7.43 -18.12 -27.54
N PHE A 109 -6.16 -17.75 -27.49
CA PHE A 109 -5.59 -16.75 -28.39
C PHE A 109 -5.60 -17.35 -29.79
N SER A 110 -6.59 -16.98 -30.61
CA SER A 110 -6.53 -17.29 -32.04
C SER A 110 -5.41 -16.43 -32.62
N SER A 111 -4.30 -17.09 -32.97
CA SER A 111 -3.24 -16.50 -33.78
C SER A 111 -3.86 -16.04 -35.09
N ARG A 112 -4.28 -14.78 -35.16
CA ARG A 112 -4.61 -14.13 -36.43
C ARG A 112 -3.32 -14.10 -37.24
N ARG A 113 -3.29 -14.88 -38.32
CA ARG A 113 -2.19 -14.92 -39.28
C ARG A 113 -1.81 -13.49 -39.67
N PRO A 114 -0.50 -13.17 -39.80
CA PRO A 114 -0.09 -11.87 -40.31
C PRO A 114 -0.51 -11.77 -41.78
N CYS A 115 -1.62 -11.10 -42.07
CA CYS A 115 -1.91 -10.68 -43.42
C CYS A 115 -0.98 -9.51 -43.75
N HIS A 116 0.13 -9.83 -44.41
CA HIS A 116 1.03 -8.88 -45.03
C HIS A 116 0.26 -8.13 -46.11
N ARG A 117 -0.12 -6.87 -45.88
CA ARG A 117 -0.54 -5.98 -46.98
C ARG A 117 0.21 -4.67 -46.92
N ARG A 118 1.20 -4.60 -47.80
CA ARG A 118 1.93 -3.44 -48.29
C ARG A 118 1.11 -2.15 -48.19
N ILE A 119 1.64 -1.18 -47.46
CA ILE A 119 1.31 0.22 -47.68
C ILE A 119 2.17 0.68 -48.87
N TYR A 120 1.57 0.76 -50.05
CA TYR A 120 2.11 1.56 -51.14
C TYR A 120 0.98 2.43 -51.72
N SER A 121 1.23 3.74 -51.59
CA SER A 121 0.91 4.82 -52.53
C SER A 121 -0.50 4.91 -53.14
N LYS A 122 -1.24 5.95 -52.72
CA LYS A 122 -1.83 6.91 -53.67
C LYS A 122 -2.31 8.20 -53.00
N PHE A 123 -1.52 9.26 -53.18
CA PHE A 123 -2.04 10.63 -53.30
C PHE A 123 -2.86 10.73 -54.61
N PRO A 124 -3.96 11.48 -54.61
CA PRO A 124 -4.00 12.79 -55.28
C PRO A 124 -4.74 13.84 -54.41
N SER A 125 -4.25 15.06 -54.18
CA SER A 125 -4.08 16.20 -55.08
C SER A 125 -5.39 16.77 -55.68
N LEU A 126 -5.76 17.95 -55.15
CA LEU A 126 -6.23 19.17 -55.86
C LEU A 126 -7.70 19.65 -55.75
N CYS A 127 -7.76 20.99 -55.59
CA CYS A 127 -8.83 21.98 -55.80
C CYS A 127 -9.98 21.98 -54.78
N GLY A 128 -10.26 23.06 -54.04
CA GLY A 128 -10.48 24.48 -54.43
C GLY A 128 -11.99 24.74 -54.27
N THR A 129 -12.56 25.76 -53.60
CA THR A 129 -12.36 27.20 -53.69
C THR A 129 -13.31 27.89 -52.68
N GLN A 130 -12.79 28.87 -51.93
CA GLN A 130 -13.38 30.12 -51.39
C GLN A 130 -14.85 30.21 -50.91
N HIS A 131 -15.09 30.86 -49.76
CA HIS A 131 -15.37 32.31 -49.73
C HIS A 131 -15.45 32.90 -48.31
N ASN A 132 -14.92 34.12 -48.20
CA ASN A 132 -14.84 35.01 -47.04
C ASN A 132 -16.19 35.39 -46.41
N LYS A 133 -16.22 35.63 -45.09
CA LYS A 133 -16.20 37.01 -44.53
C LYS A 133 -16.15 37.04 -42.99
N CYS A 134 -15.19 37.82 -42.49
CA CYS A 134 -15.18 38.43 -41.17
C CYS A 134 -16.18 39.61 -41.13
N ASN A 135 -16.81 39.84 -39.98
CA ASN A 135 -16.51 40.95 -39.07
C ASN A 135 -17.23 40.74 -37.73
#